data_AF-A0A0Q6ZDK5-F1
#
_entry.id   AF-A0A0Q6ZDK5-F1
#
_cell.length_a   1.000
_cell.length_b   1.000
_cell.length_c   1.000
_cell.angle_alpha   90.00
_cell.angle_beta   90.00
_cell.angle_gamma   90.00
#
_symmetry.space_group_name_H-M   'P 1'
#
loop_
_entity.id
_entity.type
_entity.pdbx_description
1 polymer ?
#
loop_
_entity_poly.entity_id
_entity_poly.type
_entity_poly.pdbx_seq_one_letter_code
_entity_poly.pdbx_strand_id
1 'polypeptide(L)'
;MAGLHKTDSGLESTMLDTQVARLRAKYPKEFNLEQAATAVARAYGYKTLDTRSWELGDPMQGLQHIKSHDVMLSEDAQHQAMHFMRMALNLSLSYQNDVRQGVPEREIVAALGGFSSFDSLINYARSDPIDPNTTDRAILAKFKQRFGYYAPIQYVLGRYIHEHCLIIQPDEEKARRFVDQEVVLNPTAGTKVVIFRDNPHGGDWLSVVSKGIAIYRAETDSTYDVGLRKAFSTSNVVVAIAPPETFSLKDVVALNIPAMMTNSPDGRALIVDVENLNTQTSELDAAYSLASASGVHLVVIVRQPNAELWKRSGIRLIFGFDPNIKESYLDMDKYIGYSAPYVGFKRNKMQYLYQSEDSGPRFGAMDLIPDDTKTKSLLDRMKEAIRG
;
A
#
# COMPACT_ATOMS: atom_id res chain seq x y z
N MET A 1 -8.66 -36.01 27.55
CA MET A 1 -8.23 -34.92 26.64
C MET A 1 -7.56 -33.84 27.47
N ALA A 2 -6.29 -34.02 27.80
CA ALA A 2 -5.45 -33.00 28.43
C ALA A 2 -4.33 -32.68 27.44
N GLY A 3 -4.31 -31.46 26.94
CA GLY A 3 -3.38 -30.98 25.93
C GLY A 3 -2.97 -29.54 26.22
N LEU A 4 -1.98 -29.41 27.11
CA LEU A 4 -0.88 -28.45 27.09
C LEU A 4 -1.15 -27.07 26.44
N HIS A 5 -1.63 -26.11 27.24
CA HIS A 5 -1.16 -24.73 27.14
C HIS A 5 0.17 -24.64 27.90
N LYS A 6 1.29 -24.83 27.18
CA LYS A 6 2.57 -24.27 27.62
C LYS A 6 2.59 -22.83 27.12
N THR A 7 2.39 -21.90 28.05
CA THR A 7 2.52 -20.46 27.85
C THR A 7 3.98 -20.09 27.62
N ASP A 8 4.22 -19.23 26.62
CA ASP A 8 5.48 -18.54 26.31
C ASP A 8 5.95 -17.55 27.42
N SER A 9 5.48 -17.72 28.67
CA SER A 9 5.67 -16.75 29.76
C SER A 9 7.11 -16.59 30.25
N GLY A 10 8.01 -17.52 29.88
CA GLY A 10 9.42 -17.47 30.28
C GLY A 10 10.25 -16.43 29.51
N LEU A 11 9.91 -16.12 28.26
CA LEU A 11 10.65 -15.15 27.43
C LEU A 11 10.21 -13.71 27.71
N GLU A 12 8.90 -13.48 27.93
CA GLU A 12 8.37 -12.15 28.29
C GLU A 12 8.86 -11.69 29.68
N SER A 13 8.95 -12.61 30.65
CA SER A 13 9.48 -12.34 32.00
C SER A 13 10.93 -11.83 31.97
N THR A 14 11.77 -12.35 31.05
CA THR A 14 13.18 -11.93 30.87
C THR A 14 13.39 -10.63 30.08
N MET A 15 12.32 -10.03 29.56
CA MET A 15 12.41 -8.76 28.82
C MET A 15 11.93 -7.56 29.65
N LEU A 16 10.90 -7.74 30.49
CA LEU A 16 10.39 -6.67 31.36
C LEU A 16 11.39 -6.32 32.48
N ASP A 17 12.06 -7.32 33.06
CA ASP A 17 13.14 -7.12 34.03
C ASP A 17 14.32 -6.35 33.42
N THR A 18 14.69 -6.67 32.18
CA THR A 18 15.74 -6.00 31.40
C THR A 18 15.37 -4.54 31.14
N GLN A 19 14.12 -4.26 30.80
CA GLN A 19 13.64 -2.89 30.59
C GLN A 19 13.65 -2.06 31.88
N VAL A 20 13.21 -2.66 32.99
CA VAL A 20 13.30 -2.06 34.33
C VAL A 20 14.76 -1.79 34.71
N ALA A 21 15.66 -2.74 34.44
CA ALA A 21 17.10 -2.58 34.68
C ALA A 21 17.72 -1.46 33.83
N ARG A 22 17.38 -1.37 32.54
CA ARG A 22 17.83 -0.29 31.65
C ARG A 22 17.38 1.09 32.13
N LEU A 23 16.11 1.22 32.53
CA LEU A 23 15.59 2.49 33.03
C LEU A 23 16.34 2.95 34.27
N ARG A 24 16.56 2.04 35.24
CA ARG A 24 17.30 2.32 36.46
C ARG A 24 18.78 2.61 36.21
N ALA A 25 19.40 1.92 35.26
CA ALA A 25 20.79 2.17 34.90
C ALA A 25 20.98 3.56 34.28
N LYS A 26 20.02 4.01 33.46
CA LYS A 26 20.06 5.34 32.82
C LYS A 26 19.69 6.47 33.78
N TYR A 27 18.72 6.24 34.67
CA TYR A 27 18.17 7.24 35.61
C TYR A 27 18.12 6.72 37.06
N PRO A 28 19.28 6.44 37.68
CA PRO A 28 19.34 5.81 39.01
C PRO A 28 18.90 6.73 40.15
N LYS A 29 18.84 8.05 39.93
CA LYS A 29 18.42 9.02 40.95
C LYS A 29 16.91 9.22 40.97
N GLU A 30 16.27 9.03 39.82
CA GLU A 30 14.85 9.27 39.59
C GLU A 30 14.03 7.99 39.81
N PHE A 31 14.60 6.81 39.53
CA PHE A 31 13.88 5.54 39.58
C PHE A 31 14.52 4.51 40.52
N ASN A 32 13.80 4.18 41.60
CA ASN A 32 14.01 2.92 42.31
C ASN A 32 13.33 1.74 41.57
N LEU A 33 13.42 0.52 42.12
CA LEU A 33 12.88 -0.69 41.49
C LEU A 33 11.36 -0.61 41.25
N GLU A 34 10.59 -0.20 42.25
CA GLU A 34 9.12 -0.14 42.19
C GLU A 34 8.63 0.98 41.27
N GLN A 35 9.30 2.14 41.31
CA GLN A 35 9.01 3.27 40.42
C GLN A 35 9.30 2.90 38.97
N ALA A 36 10.42 2.24 38.69
CA ALA A 36 10.76 1.77 37.36
C ALA A 36 9.76 0.73 36.85
N ALA A 37 9.39 -0.24 37.69
CA ALA A 37 8.38 -1.26 37.35
C ALA A 37 7.01 -0.63 37.05
N THR A 38 6.61 0.39 37.83
CA THR A 38 5.37 1.14 37.60
C THR A 38 5.41 1.92 36.28
N ALA A 39 6.54 2.58 35.97
CA ALA A 39 6.70 3.29 34.71
C ALA A 39 6.67 2.33 33.51
N VAL A 40 7.30 1.15 33.61
CA VAL A 40 7.24 0.11 32.59
C VAL A 40 5.81 -0.40 32.42
N ALA A 41 5.12 -0.79 33.51
CA ALA A 41 3.72 -1.23 33.44
C ALA A 41 2.83 -0.18 32.75
N ARG A 42 2.99 1.09 33.13
CA ARG A 42 2.25 2.22 32.53
C ARG A 42 2.53 2.35 31.04
N ALA A 43 3.80 2.27 30.63
CA ALA A 43 4.17 2.34 29.21
C ALA A 43 3.44 1.27 28.38
N TYR A 44 3.29 0.06 28.92
CA TYR A 44 2.57 -1.05 28.28
C TYR A 44 1.04 -0.99 28.39
N GLY A 45 0.49 -0.08 29.21
CA GLY A 45 -0.95 0.08 29.39
C GLY A 45 -1.55 -0.69 30.58
N TYR A 46 -0.72 -1.07 31.55
CA TYR A 46 -1.10 -1.88 32.71
C TYR A 46 -0.93 -1.13 34.03
N LYS A 47 -1.64 -1.58 35.07
CA LYS A 47 -1.59 -0.96 36.40
C LYS A 47 -0.29 -1.22 37.15
N THR A 48 0.20 -2.45 37.07
CA THR A 48 1.33 -2.93 37.88
C THR A 48 2.18 -3.90 37.09
N LEU A 49 3.45 -3.99 37.48
CA LEU A 49 4.38 -5.03 37.09
C LEU A 49 4.91 -5.67 38.37
N ASP A 50 4.66 -6.96 38.58
CA ASP A 50 5.17 -7.69 39.74
C ASP A 50 6.69 -7.84 39.61
N THR A 51 7.46 -7.36 40.58
CA THR A 51 8.93 -7.35 40.50
C THR A 51 9.58 -8.69 40.88
N ARG A 52 8.80 -9.69 41.28
CA ARG A 52 9.23 -11.05 41.58
C ARG A 52 8.94 -12.00 40.43
N SER A 53 7.76 -11.90 39.81
CA SER A 53 7.38 -12.73 38.65
C SER A 53 7.63 -12.06 37.29
N TRP A 54 7.76 -10.73 37.28
CA TRP A 54 7.82 -9.90 36.07
C TRP A 54 6.57 -10.00 35.19
N GLU A 55 5.42 -10.30 35.81
CA GLU A 55 4.14 -10.37 35.12
C GLU A 55 3.41 -9.03 35.20
N LEU A 56 2.80 -8.63 34.07
CA LEU A 56 1.92 -7.48 34.00
C LEU A 56 0.59 -7.81 34.70
N GLY A 57 0.13 -6.91 35.57
CA GLY A 57 -1.13 -7.06 36.29
C GLY A 57 -2.34 -6.72 35.42
N ASP A 58 -3.36 -6.11 36.03
CA ASP A 58 -4.56 -5.73 35.29
C ASP A 58 -4.29 -4.67 34.21
N PRO A 59 -4.95 -4.76 33.05
CA PRO A 59 -4.98 -3.68 32.08
C PRO A 59 -5.63 -2.42 32.66
N MET A 60 -5.22 -1.28 32.11
CA MET A 60 -5.67 0.02 32.59
C MET A 60 -6.57 0.70 31.56
N GLN A 61 -7.78 1.05 32.01
CA GLN A 61 -8.78 1.68 31.15
C GLN A 61 -8.28 3.03 30.60
N GLY A 62 -8.45 3.24 29.29
CA GLY A 62 -8.06 4.46 28.60
C GLY A 62 -6.60 4.49 28.12
N LEU A 63 -5.79 3.48 28.46
CA LEU A 63 -4.46 3.30 27.90
C LEU A 63 -4.49 2.34 26.72
N GLN A 64 -3.50 2.49 25.83
CA GLN A 64 -3.28 1.56 24.74
C GLN A 64 -2.54 0.32 25.26
N HIS A 65 -3.06 -0.86 24.96
CA HIS A 65 -2.34 -2.10 25.26
C HIS A 65 -1.24 -2.30 24.23
N ILE A 66 0.00 -2.28 24.69
CA ILE A 66 1.16 -2.42 23.82
C ILE A 66 1.60 -3.87 23.79
N LYS A 67 1.95 -4.38 22.60
CA LYS A 67 2.53 -5.72 22.43
C LYS A 67 3.80 -5.86 23.25
N SER A 68 4.12 -7.08 23.67
CA SER A 68 5.37 -7.40 24.36
C SER A 68 6.61 -7.03 23.53
N HIS A 69 7.72 -6.79 24.22
CA HIS A 69 8.91 -6.19 23.60
C HIS A 69 9.53 -7.08 22.53
N ASP A 70 9.59 -8.38 22.76
CA ASP A 70 10.04 -9.41 21.83
C ASP A 70 9.19 -9.43 20.55
N VAL A 71 7.86 -9.35 20.69
CA VAL A 71 6.96 -9.26 19.55
C VAL A 71 7.23 -7.97 18.78
N MET A 72 7.36 -6.82 19.46
CA MET A 72 7.74 -5.57 18.80
C MET A 72 9.07 -5.69 18.04
N LEU A 73 10.10 -6.29 18.64
CA LEU A 73 11.42 -6.43 18.02
C LEU A 73 11.41 -7.33 16.77
N SER A 74 10.42 -8.23 16.64
CA SER A 74 10.21 -9.03 15.44
C SER A 74 9.56 -8.26 14.28
N GLU A 75 9.01 -7.07 14.55
CA GLU A 75 8.34 -6.24 13.55
C GLU A 75 9.34 -5.34 12.80
N ASP A 76 8.85 -4.73 11.73
CA ASP A 76 9.58 -3.71 10.98
C ASP A 76 9.89 -2.46 11.84
N ALA A 77 11.02 -1.79 11.56
CA ALA A 77 11.50 -0.66 12.36
C ALA A 77 10.49 0.51 12.49
N GLN A 78 9.63 0.74 11.48
CA GLN A 78 8.57 1.74 11.56
C GLN A 78 7.46 1.33 12.53
N HIS A 79 7.07 0.06 12.53
CA HIS A 79 6.08 -0.47 13.47
C HIS A 79 6.59 -0.45 14.91
N GLN A 80 7.86 -0.81 15.11
CA GLN A 80 8.55 -0.66 16.39
C GLN A 80 8.45 0.78 16.89
N ALA A 81 8.76 1.77 16.03
CA ALA A 81 8.64 3.19 16.38
C ALA A 81 7.22 3.59 16.75
N MET A 82 6.18 3.10 16.07
CA MET A 82 4.81 3.37 16.47
C MET A 82 4.50 2.84 17.87
N HIS A 83 4.93 1.62 18.20
CA HIS A 83 4.76 1.06 19.54
C HIS A 83 5.47 1.90 20.60
N PHE A 84 6.69 2.36 20.32
CA PHE A 84 7.42 3.29 21.20
C PHE A 84 6.69 4.64 21.37
N MET A 85 6.10 5.20 20.31
CA MET A 85 5.29 6.42 20.42
C MET A 85 4.03 6.21 21.26
N ARG A 86 3.36 5.05 21.14
CA ARG A 86 2.18 4.71 21.96
C ARG A 86 2.55 4.52 23.43
N MET A 87 3.71 3.92 23.73
CA MET A 87 4.25 3.86 25.08
C MET A 87 4.48 5.25 25.68
N ALA A 88 5.09 6.15 24.90
CA ALA A 88 5.29 7.54 25.33
C ALA A 88 3.95 8.24 25.60
N LEU A 89 2.93 8.00 24.76
CA LEU A 89 1.59 8.53 24.99
C LEU A 89 0.99 8.02 26.31
N ASN A 90 1.04 6.71 26.56
CA ASN A 90 0.54 6.12 27.80
C ASN A 90 1.18 6.75 29.06
N LEU A 91 2.48 7.08 28.99
CA LEU A 91 3.23 7.77 30.05
C LEU A 91 2.83 9.25 30.21
N SER A 92 2.43 9.92 29.12
CA SER A 92 2.08 11.34 29.12
C SER A 92 0.64 11.64 29.61
N LEU A 93 -0.23 10.64 29.65
CA LEU A 93 -1.64 10.82 30.04
C LEU A 93 -1.75 11.08 31.55
N SER A 94 -2.16 12.30 31.90
CA SER A 94 -2.10 12.89 33.25
C SER A 94 -3.13 12.39 34.26
N TYR A 95 -4.10 11.57 33.85
CA TYR A 95 -5.29 11.27 34.65
C TYR A 95 -5.05 10.39 35.91
N GLN A 96 -3.86 9.80 36.13
CA GLN A 96 -3.69 8.73 37.13
C GLN A 96 -2.35 8.72 37.88
N ASN A 97 -1.81 9.91 38.17
CA ASN A 97 -0.49 10.17 38.77
C ASN A 97 0.67 10.12 37.78
N ASP A 98 1.63 11.04 37.96
CA ASP A 98 2.82 11.09 37.12
C ASP A 98 3.82 10.02 37.55
N VAL A 99 3.93 8.96 36.76
CA VAL A 99 4.88 7.86 36.99
C VAL A 99 6.28 8.17 36.45
N ARG A 100 6.47 9.30 35.77
CA ARG A 100 7.70 9.62 35.03
C ARG A 100 8.83 10.16 35.90
N GLN A 101 8.54 10.52 37.16
CA GLN A 101 9.53 11.04 38.12
C GLN A 101 10.34 12.24 37.58
N GLY A 102 9.70 13.08 36.76
CA GLY A 102 10.34 14.25 36.14
C GLY A 102 11.17 13.96 34.88
N VAL A 103 11.32 12.69 34.47
CA VAL A 103 11.99 12.31 33.21
C VAL A 103 11.00 12.42 32.04
N PRO A 104 11.36 13.04 30.91
CA PRO A 104 10.49 13.10 29.74
C PRO A 104 10.09 11.71 29.24
N GLU A 105 8.81 11.50 28.87
CA GLU A 105 8.29 10.20 28.45
C GLU A 105 9.07 9.56 27.29
N ARG A 106 9.56 10.39 26.37
CA ARG A 106 10.36 9.97 25.21
C ARG A 106 11.69 9.34 25.64
N GLU A 107 12.30 9.88 26.68
CA GLU A 107 13.59 9.43 27.20
C GLU A 107 13.46 8.16 28.04
N ILE A 108 12.34 8.01 28.77
CA ILE A 108 11.96 6.74 29.42
C ILE A 108 11.86 5.66 28.34
N VAL A 109 11.07 5.88 27.28
CA VAL A 109 10.89 4.90 26.19
C VAL A 109 12.21 4.56 25.48
N ALA A 110 13.05 5.56 25.22
CA ALA A 110 14.38 5.32 24.65
C ALA A 110 15.22 4.40 25.57
N ALA A 111 15.19 4.62 26.88
CA ALA A 111 15.88 3.77 27.85
C ALA A 111 15.35 2.32 27.82
N LEU A 112 14.02 2.12 27.78
CA LEU A 112 13.42 0.78 27.70
C LEU A 112 13.89 0.05 26.45
N GLY A 113 13.88 0.73 25.30
CA GLY A 113 14.33 0.20 24.01
C GLY A 113 15.84 0.04 23.87
N GLY A 114 16.65 0.48 24.85
CA GLY A 114 18.11 0.41 24.78
C GLY A 114 18.76 1.46 23.85
N PHE A 115 18.03 2.52 23.50
CA PHE A 115 18.54 3.62 22.70
C PHE A 115 19.15 4.73 23.56
N SER A 116 20.20 5.37 23.05
CA SER A 116 20.86 6.51 23.70
C SER A 116 19.93 7.72 23.89
N SER A 117 19.04 7.95 22.93
CA SER A 117 18.04 9.03 22.96
C SER A 117 16.81 8.66 22.13
N PHE A 118 15.72 9.40 22.29
CA PHE A 118 14.54 9.20 21.43
C PHE A 118 14.84 9.51 19.96
N ASP A 119 15.69 10.50 19.67
CA ASP A 119 16.10 10.80 18.30
C ASP A 119 16.84 9.61 17.64
N SER A 120 17.62 8.85 18.42
CA SER A 120 18.31 7.66 17.92
C SER A 120 17.33 6.56 17.51
N LEU A 121 16.23 6.41 18.25
CA LEU A 121 15.11 5.51 17.94
C LEU A 121 14.37 5.94 16.67
N ILE A 122 14.10 7.24 16.52
CA ILE A 122 13.47 7.78 15.29
C ILE A 122 14.40 7.61 14.08
N ASN A 123 15.70 7.85 14.26
CA ASN A 123 16.69 7.65 13.20
C ASN A 123 16.84 6.19 12.80
N TYR A 124 16.76 5.26 13.74
CA TYR A 124 16.72 3.82 13.44
C TYR A 124 15.52 3.48 12.54
N ALA A 125 14.32 3.96 12.85
CA ALA A 125 13.14 3.75 12.00
C ALA A 125 13.26 4.39 10.61
N ARG A 126 13.95 5.54 10.51
CA ARG A 126 14.22 6.23 9.24
C ARG A 126 15.35 5.59 8.43
N SER A 127 16.26 4.86 9.06
CA SER A 127 17.40 4.21 8.41
C SER A 127 17.01 3.03 7.52
N ASP A 128 15.74 2.62 7.58
CA ASP A 128 15.20 1.47 6.86
C ASP A 128 14.15 1.90 5.82
N PRO A 129 14.56 2.59 4.75
CA PRO A 129 13.66 3.00 3.69
C PRO A 129 13.11 1.78 2.93
N ILE A 130 11.86 1.87 2.49
CA ILE A 130 11.26 0.89 1.58
C ILE A 130 10.89 1.63 0.30
N ASP A 131 11.46 1.17 -0.82
CA ASP A 131 11.11 1.65 -2.15
C ASP A 131 9.91 0.85 -2.70
N PRO A 132 8.74 1.48 -2.92
CA PRO A 132 7.57 0.82 -3.51
C PRO A 132 7.76 0.42 -4.98
N ASN A 133 8.75 0.98 -5.67
CA ASN A 133 8.96 0.80 -7.11
C ASN A 133 10.07 -0.21 -7.42
N THR A 134 10.60 -0.87 -6.40
CA THR A 134 11.63 -1.90 -6.56
C THR A 134 11.09 -3.17 -7.24
N THR A 135 11.98 -3.90 -7.90
CA THR A 135 11.69 -5.24 -8.45
C THR A 135 12.02 -6.37 -7.47
N ASP A 136 12.59 -6.05 -6.29
CA ASP A 136 12.96 -7.01 -5.26
C ASP A 136 11.71 -7.50 -4.50
N ARG A 137 11.42 -8.80 -4.62
CA ARG A 137 10.29 -9.47 -3.95
C ARG A 137 10.32 -9.32 -2.44
N ALA A 138 11.50 -9.36 -1.82
CA ALA A 138 11.61 -9.26 -0.37
C ALA A 138 11.26 -7.85 0.12
N ILE A 139 11.70 -6.81 -0.60
CA ILE A 139 11.37 -5.43 -0.27
C ILE A 139 9.88 -5.15 -0.51
N LEU A 140 9.29 -5.68 -1.59
CA LEU A 140 7.84 -5.56 -1.83
C LEU A 140 7.00 -6.30 -0.79
N ALA A 141 7.43 -7.49 -0.35
CA ALA A 141 6.78 -8.20 0.76
C ALA A 141 6.87 -7.38 2.06
N LYS A 142 8.04 -6.79 2.33
CA LYS A 142 8.24 -5.87 3.45
C LYS A 142 7.36 -4.62 3.33
N PHE A 143 7.18 -4.07 2.12
CA PHE A 143 6.23 -2.97 1.87
C PHE A 143 4.81 -3.38 2.27
N LYS A 144 4.33 -4.53 1.78
CA LYS A 144 2.99 -5.05 2.14
C LYS A 144 2.84 -5.23 3.64
N GLN A 145 3.86 -5.76 4.31
CA GLN A 145 3.87 -5.89 5.77
C GLN A 145 3.81 -4.51 6.45
N ARG A 146 4.63 -3.54 6.01
CA ARG A 146 4.74 -2.20 6.59
C ARG A 146 3.46 -1.39 6.45
N PHE A 147 2.86 -1.37 5.26
CA PHE A 147 1.73 -0.49 4.97
C PHE A 147 0.38 -1.22 4.97
N GLY A 148 0.42 -2.55 4.99
CA GLY A 148 -0.76 -3.41 4.98
C GLY A 148 -1.42 -3.54 3.62
N TYR A 149 -0.84 -3.04 2.52
CA TYR A 149 -1.38 -3.15 1.17
C TYR A 149 -0.25 -3.35 0.15
N TYR A 150 -0.57 -3.89 -1.04
CA TYR A 150 0.42 -4.12 -2.10
C TYR A 150 1.05 -2.82 -2.60
N ALA A 151 2.31 -2.84 -3.04
CA ALA A 151 2.91 -1.65 -3.65
C ALA A 151 2.25 -1.33 -5.02
N PRO A 152 2.30 -0.06 -5.49
CA PRO A 152 1.76 0.32 -6.79
C PRO A 152 2.24 -0.51 -7.97
N ILE A 153 3.53 -0.86 -8.00
CA ILE A 153 4.09 -1.75 -9.02
C ILE A 153 3.40 -3.12 -9.07
N GLN A 154 2.89 -3.60 -7.94
CA GLN A 154 2.21 -4.87 -7.87
C GLN A 154 0.76 -4.73 -8.34
N TYR A 155 -0.02 -3.82 -7.75
CA TYR A 155 -1.45 -3.73 -8.07
C TYR A 155 -1.76 -3.04 -9.40
N VAL A 156 -0.85 -2.25 -9.98
CA VAL A 156 -1.01 -1.67 -11.33
C VAL A 156 -0.35 -2.55 -12.40
N LEU A 157 0.88 -3.05 -12.16
CA LEU A 157 1.64 -3.80 -13.18
C LEU A 157 1.64 -5.32 -12.99
N GLY A 158 0.92 -5.84 -11.99
CA GLY A 158 0.72 -7.27 -11.79
C GLY A 158 1.97 -8.02 -11.32
N ARG A 159 2.97 -7.32 -10.80
CA ARG A 159 4.24 -7.94 -10.41
C ARG A 159 4.09 -8.78 -9.15
N TYR A 160 4.35 -10.08 -9.29
CA TYR A 160 4.38 -11.06 -8.19
C TYR A 160 3.08 -11.19 -7.39
N ILE A 161 1.95 -10.84 -8.00
CA ILE A 161 0.61 -11.01 -7.42
C ILE A 161 -0.30 -11.73 -8.40
N HIS A 162 -1.43 -12.23 -7.91
CA HIS A 162 -2.41 -12.97 -8.72
C HIS A 162 -3.79 -12.29 -8.72
N GLU A 163 -4.00 -11.33 -7.83
CA GLU A 163 -5.25 -10.61 -7.66
C GLU A 163 -5.40 -9.51 -8.70
N HIS A 164 -6.55 -9.47 -9.36
CA HIS A 164 -6.92 -8.40 -10.28
C HIS A 164 -7.31 -7.11 -9.55
N CYS A 165 -7.16 -5.97 -10.23
CA CYS A 165 -7.39 -4.65 -9.66
C CYS A 165 -8.57 -3.92 -10.32
N LEU A 166 -9.48 -3.40 -9.51
CA LEU A 166 -10.51 -2.46 -9.92
C LEU A 166 -10.10 -1.05 -9.48
N ILE A 167 -10.02 -0.12 -10.41
CA ILE A 167 -9.85 1.30 -10.12
C ILE A 167 -11.17 1.99 -10.36
N ILE A 168 -11.65 2.72 -9.35
CA ILE A 168 -12.82 3.57 -9.52
C ILE A 168 -12.48 5.03 -9.29
N GLN A 169 -12.63 5.79 -10.37
CA GLN A 169 -12.29 7.20 -10.46
C GLN A 169 -13.24 7.85 -11.48
N PRO A 170 -14.22 8.65 -11.03
CA PRO A 170 -15.19 9.33 -11.89
C PRO A 170 -14.56 10.30 -12.88
N ASP A 171 -13.41 10.87 -12.53
CA ASP A 171 -12.70 11.81 -13.39
C ASP A 171 -11.74 11.06 -14.33
N GLU A 172 -12.10 10.99 -15.61
CA GLU A 172 -11.33 10.30 -16.65
C GLU A 172 -9.88 10.78 -16.72
N GLU A 173 -9.65 12.09 -16.66
CA GLU A 173 -8.33 12.68 -16.78
C GLU A 173 -7.46 12.27 -15.59
N LYS A 174 -8.01 12.33 -14.36
CA LYS A 174 -7.29 11.89 -13.16
C LYS A 174 -7.01 10.40 -13.15
N ALA A 175 -7.94 9.58 -13.64
CA ALA A 175 -7.75 8.13 -13.73
C ALA A 175 -6.61 7.79 -14.68
N ARG A 176 -6.65 8.37 -15.89
CA ARG A 176 -5.59 8.25 -16.89
C ARG A 176 -4.25 8.72 -16.33
N ARG A 177 -4.22 9.91 -15.72
CA ARG A 177 -2.99 10.50 -15.18
C ARG A 177 -2.36 9.64 -14.10
N PHE A 178 -3.17 9.04 -13.23
CA PHE A 178 -2.70 8.10 -12.21
C PHE A 178 -2.02 6.88 -12.84
N VAL A 179 -2.71 6.18 -13.74
CA VAL A 179 -2.17 4.98 -14.41
C VAL A 179 -0.89 5.31 -15.15
N ASP A 180 -0.91 6.40 -15.91
CA ASP A 180 0.21 6.85 -16.72
C ASP A 180 1.44 7.14 -15.86
N GLN A 181 1.23 7.83 -14.73
CA GLN A 181 2.29 8.10 -13.77
C GLN A 181 2.85 6.79 -13.19
N GLU A 182 2.01 5.87 -12.74
CA GLU A 182 2.48 4.59 -12.17
C GLU A 182 3.25 3.76 -13.19
N VAL A 183 2.85 3.76 -14.45
CA VAL A 183 3.57 3.06 -15.51
C VAL A 183 4.95 3.68 -15.77
N VAL A 184 5.07 5.01 -15.65
CA VAL A 184 6.35 5.73 -15.86
C VAL A 184 7.29 5.62 -14.66
N LEU A 185 6.75 5.66 -13.44
CA LEU A 185 7.55 5.64 -12.20
C LEU A 185 8.14 4.27 -11.89
N ASN A 186 7.58 3.20 -12.45
CA ASN A 186 7.94 1.84 -12.13
C ASN A 186 8.83 1.20 -13.22
N PRO A 187 9.83 0.39 -12.83
CA PRO A 187 10.61 -0.38 -13.78
C PRO A 187 9.72 -1.37 -14.54
N THR A 188 9.82 -1.42 -15.87
CA THR A 188 9.01 -2.34 -16.71
C THR A 188 9.83 -3.45 -17.36
N ALA A 189 11.11 -3.58 -17.00
CA ALA A 189 11.97 -4.67 -17.48
C ALA A 189 11.36 -6.04 -17.15
N GLY A 190 11.29 -6.95 -18.11
CA GLY A 190 10.71 -8.29 -17.92
C GLY A 190 9.20 -8.32 -17.69
N THR A 191 8.50 -7.19 -17.73
CA THR A 191 7.05 -7.10 -17.59
C THR A 191 6.44 -6.52 -18.86
N LYS A 192 5.38 -7.12 -19.39
CA LYS A 192 4.64 -6.56 -20.54
C LYS A 192 3.35 -5.91 -20.09
N VAL A 193 3.13 -4.67 -20.50
CA VAL A 193 1.95 -3.89 -20.12
C VAL A 193 1.24 -3.41 -21.38
N VAL A 194 -0.06 -3.69 -21.47
CA VAL A 194 -0.95 -3.01 -22.42
C VAL A 194 -1.88 -2.09 -21.66
N ILE A 195 -1.96 -0.84 -22.09
CA ILE A 195 -2.98 0.10 -21.67
C ILE A 195 -3.96 0.25 -22.83
N PHE A 196 -5.14 -0.36 -22.71
CA PHE A 196 -6.18 -0.35 -23.72
C PHE A 196 -7.14 0.81 -23.44
N ARG A 197 -7.20 1.76 -24.37
CA ARG A 197 -7.99 2.99 -24.28
C ARG A 197 -8.78 3.23 -25.55
N ASP A 198 -9.91 3.90 -25.43
CA ASP A 198 -10.76 4.32 -26.55
C ASP A 198 -10.72 5.85 -26.79
N ASN A 199 -10.09 6.61 -25.87
CA ASN A 199 -9.84 8.03 -26.06
C ASN A 199 -8.70 8.27 -27.09
N PRO A 200 -8.94 9.02 -28.19
CA PRO A 200 -7.92 9.32 -29.22
C PRO A 200 -6.66 10.03 -28.72
N HIS A 201 -6.76 10.74 -27.59
CA HIS A 201 -5.70 11.48 -26.90
C HIS A 201 -5.15 10.72 -25.69
N GLY A 202 -5.57 9.46 -25.50
CA GLY A 202 -5.21 8.65 -24.34
C GLY A 202 -3.71 8.40 -24.20
N GLY A 203 -2.89 8.60 -25.24
CA GLY A 203 -1.44 8.42 -25.17
C GLY A 203 -0.63 9.72 -25.06
N ASP A 204 -1.26 10.89 -25.16
CA ASP A 204 -0.56 12.15 -25.41
C ASP A 204 0.43 12.50 -24.28
N TRP A 205 0.03 12.33 -23.02
CA TRP A 205 0.91 12.61 -21.89
C TRP A 205 2.12 11.66 -21.84
N LEU A 206 1.90 10.35 -22.02
CA LEU A 206 2.97 9.36 -22.00
C LEU A 206 3.98 9.59 -23.14
N SER A 207 3.51 10.03 -24.31
CA SER A 207 4.36 10.35 -25.47
C SER A 207 5.39 11.45 -25.16
N VAL A 208 5.04 12.38 -24.27
CA VAL A 208 5.91 13.50 -23.88
C VAL A 208 6.88 13.08 -22.78
N VAL A 209 6.39 12.32 -21.79
CA VAL A 209 7.14 12.07 -20.55
C VAL A 209 8.05 10.83 -20.63
N SER A 210 7.75 9.87 -21.51
CA SER A 210 8.58 8.67 -21.69
C SER A 210 8.72 8.25 -23.15
N LYS A 211 9.97 8.16 -23.60
CA LYS A 211 10.31 7.56 -24.91
C LYS A 211 10.27 6.03 -24.92
N GLY A 212 10.16 5.41 -23.74
CA GLY A 212 10.15 3.96 -23.55
C GLY A 212 8.75 3.35 -23.58
N ILE A 213 7.78 4.04 -24.20
CA ILE A 213 6.39 3.61 -24.32
C ILE A 213 6.00 3.72 -25.78
N ALA A 214 5.39 2.66 -26.33
CA ALA A 214 4.89 2.65 -27.69
C ALA A 214 3.42 3.03 -27.71
N ILE A 215 3.03 3.94 -28.59
CA ILE A 215 1.62 4.26 -28.85
C ILE A 215 1.22 3.56 -30.14
N TYR A 216 0.22 2.68 -30.03
CA TYR A 216 -0.33 1.92 -31.13
C TYR A 216 -1.79 2.35 -31.33
N ARG A 217 -2.08 2.99 -32.46
CA ARG A 217 -3.47 3.22 -32.87
C ARG A 217 -4.00 1.90 -33.42
N ALA A 218 -4.86 1.28 -32.65
CA ALA A 218 -5.29 -0.09 -32.86
C ALA A 218 -6.52 -0.15 -33.75
N GLU A 219 -6.47 -1.04 -34.72
CA GLU A 219 -7.67 -1.60 -35.36
C GLU A 219 -8.01 -2.89 -34.61
N THR A 220 -9.25 -3.04 -34.13
CA THR A 220 -9.71 -4.21 -33.35
C THR A 220 -10.05 -5.41 -34.23
N ASP A 221 -9.30 -5.56 -35.33
CA ASP A 221 -9.53 -6.57 -36.36
C ASP A 221 -8.45 -7.65 -36.35
N SER A 222 -8.41 -8.45 -37.42
CA SER A 222 -7.44 -9.55 -37.59
C SER A 222 -5.97 -9.10 -37.59
N THR A 223 -5.68 -7.80 -37.79
CA THR A 223 -4.31 -7.26 -37.84
C THR A 223 -3.79 -6.83 -36.46
N TYR A 224 -4.66 -6.78 -35.45
CA TYR A 224 -4.33 -6.28 -34.11
C TYR A 224 -3.10 -6.95 -33.49
N ASP A 225 -3.06 -8.29 -33.46
CA ASP A 225 -1.95 -9.04 -32.82
C ASP A 225 -0.60 -8.71 -33.47
N VAL A 226 -0.58 -8.61 -34.81
CA VAL A 226 0.64 -8.28 -35.56
C VAL A 226 1.10 -6.86 -35.22
N GLY A 227 0.17 -5.89 -35.20
CA GLY A 227 0.47 -4.51 -34.82
C GLY A 227 0.96 -4.37 -33.39
N LEU A 228 0.29 -5.04 -32.44
CA LEU A 228 0.64 -5.04 -31.03
C LEU A 228 2.01 -5.69 -30.78
N ARG A 229 2.31 -6.84 -31.42
CA ARG A 229 3.64 -7.47 -31.33
C ARG A 229 4.74 -6.57 -31.87
N LYS A 230 4.47 -5.85 -32.97
CA LYS A 230 5.41 -4.86 -33.51
C LYS A 230 5.65 -3.73 -32.51
N ALA A 231 4.61 -3.22 -31.86
CA ALA A 231 4.76 -2.22 -30.80
C ALA A 231 5.58 -2.78 -29.60
N PHE A 232 5.38 -4.04 -29.22
CA PHE A 232 6.18 -4.70 -28.18
C PHE A 232 7.64 -4.94 -28.56
N SER A 233 7.99 -4.90 -29.85
CA SER A 233 9.39 -5.03 -30.28
C SER A 233 10.24 -3.79 -29.93
N THR A 234 9.59 -2.65 -29.69
CA THR A 234 10.26 -1.38 -29.36
C THR A 234 10.10 -0.98 -27.90
N SER A 235 9.13 -1.56 -27.18
CA SER A 235 8.78 -1.18 -25.82
C SER A 235 8.14 -2.34 -25.04
N ASN A 236 8.33 -2.37 -23.72
CA ASN A 236 7.60 -3.28 -22.82
C ASN A 236 6.20 -2.78 -22.44
N VAL A 237 5.91 -1.51 -22.72
CA VAL A 237 4.62 -0.87 -22.47
C VAL A 237 4.05 -0.38 -23.79
N VAL A 238 2.82 -0.79 -24.08
CA VAL A 238 2.08 -0.34 -25.26
C VAL A 238 0.77 0.32 -24.82
N VAL A 239 0.52 1.53 -25.30
CA VAL A 239 -0.81 2.16 -25.22
C VAL A 239 -1.54 1.83 -26.51
N ALA A 240 -2.55 0.97 -26.44
CA ALA A 240 -3.41 0.61 -27.56
C ALA A 240 -4.62 1.56 -27.56
N ILE A 241 -4.66 2.47 -28.53
CA ILE A 241 -5.77 3.42 -28.74
C ILE A 241 -6.74 2.80 -29.75
N ALA A 242 -7.82 2.19 -29.25
CA ALA A 242 -8.88 1.59 -30.02
C ALA A 242 -9.95 2.63 -30.44
N PRO A 243 -10.83 2.31 -31.39
CA PRO A 243 -11.98 3.14 -31.72
C PRO A 243 -12.94 3.27 -30.53
N PRO A 244 -13.68 4.39 -30.39
CA PRO A 244 -14.71 4.53 -29.37
C PRO A 244 -15.92 3.65 -29.70
N GLU A 245 -16.03 2.51 -29.01
CA GLU A 245 -17.13 1.54 -29.13
C GLU A 245 -17.43 0.88 -27.77
N THR A 246 -18.47 0.06 -27.72
CA THR A 246 -18.77 -0.76 -26.53
C THR A 246 -17.95 -2.03 -26.57
N PHE A 247 -17.07 -2.22 -25.59
CA PHE A 247 -16.17 -3.37 -25.54
C PHE A 247 -16.68 -4.49 -24.64
N SER A 248 -16.52 -5.75 -25.05
CA SER A 248 -16.52 -6.88 -24.11
C SER A 248 -15.15 -7.02 -23.45
N LEU A 249 -15.11 -7.11 -22.12
CA LEU A 249 -13.86 -7.33 -21.40
C LEU A 249 -13.18 -8.64 -21.81
N LYS A 250 -13.97 -9.67 -22.11
CA LYS A 250 -13.48 -10.98 -22.54
C LYS A 250 -12.73 -10.87 -23.87
N ASP A 251 -13.29 -10.15 -24.83
CA ASP A 251 -12.69 -9.98 -26.15
C ASP A 251 -11.42 -9.14 -26.04
N VAL A 252 -11.44 -8.06 -25.25
CA VAL A 252 -10.24 -7.24 -25.00
C VAL A 252 -9.12 -8.07 -24.36
N VAL A 253 -9.44 -8.94 -23.38
CA VAL A 253 -8.46 -9.86 -22.77
C VAL A 253 -7.92 -10.85 -23.80
N ALA A 254 -8.79 -11.53 -24.53
CA ALA A 254 -8.41 -12.55 -25.51
C ALA A 254 -7.53 -11.97 -26.63
N LEU A 255 -7.85 -10.77 -27.09
CA LEU A 255 -7.14 -10.06 -28.15
C LEU A 255 -5.69 -9.72 -27.76
N ASN A 256 -5.42 -9.45 -26.48
CA ASN A 256 -4.13 -8.97 -25.99
C ASN A 256 -3.17 -10.09 -25.54
N ILE A 257 -3.71 -11.21 -25.05
CA ILE A 257 -2.90 -12.32 -24.50
C ILE A 257 -1.77 -12.76 -25.44
N PRO A 258 -2.02 -13.07 -26.74
CA PRO A 258 -0.99 -13.68 -27.57
C PRO A 258 0.28 -12.84 -27.68
N ALA A 259 0.17 -11.51 -27.75
CA ALA A 259 1.30 -10.58 -27.84
C ALA A 259 2.05 -10.40 -26.51
N MET A 260 1.35 -10.57 -25.39
CA MET A 260 1.87 -10.38 -24.04
C MET A 260 2.63 -11.59 -23.48
N MET A 261 2.46 -12.79 -24.05
CA MET A 261 3.05 -14.01 -23.47
C MET A 261 4.58 -14.12 -23.63
N THR A 262 5.14 -13.50 -24.66
CA THR A 262 6.57 -13.63 -25.00
C THR A 262 7.44 -12.63 -24.22
N ASN A 263 8.57 -13.09 -23.67
CA ASN A 263 9.60 -12.25 -23.00
C ASN A 263 9.08 -11.40 -21.82
N SER A 264 8.16 -11.95 -21.03
CA SER A 264 7.56 -11.27 -19.88
C SER A 264 7.67 -12.10 -18.58
N PRO A 265 8.88 -12.51 -18.15
CA PRO A 265 9.07 -13.41 -17.01
C PRO A 265 8.62 -12.83 -15.67
N ASP A 266 8.60 -11.50 -15.54
CA ASP A 266 8.32 -10.79 -14.30
C ASP A 266 6.87 -10.29 -14.20
N GLY A 267 6.04 -10.55 -15.21
CA GLY A 267 4.61 -10.29 -15.16
C GLY A 267 4.01 -9.75 -16.45
N ARG A 268 2.69 -9.68 -16.47
CA ARG A 268 1.88 -9.20 -17.59
C ARG A 268 0.72 -8.40 -17.01
N ALA A 269 0.47 -7.19 -17.49
CA ALA A 269 -0.66 -6.39 -17.06
C ALA A 269 -1.45 -5.84 -18.24
N LEU A 270 -2.76 -6.07 -18.24
CA LEU A 270 -3.70 -5.45 -19.15
C LEU A 270 -4.53 -4.44 -18.36
N ILE A 271 -4.35 -3.17 -18.69
CA ILE A 271 -5.06 -2.05 -18.08
C ILE A 271 -6.15 -1.61 -19.05
N VAL A 272 -7.41 -1.81 -18.70
CA VAL A 272 -8.59 -1.50 -19.51
C VAL A 272 -9.20 -0.21 -19.00
N ASP A 273 -9.07 0.85 -19.79
CA ASP A 273 -9.44 2.22 -19.48
C ASP A 273 -10.29 2.78 -20.63
N VAL A 274 -11.51 2.25 -20.74
CA VAL A 274 -12.48 2.58 -21.80
C VAL A 274 -13.72 3.26 -21.21
N GLU A 275 -14.39 4.08 -22.00
CA GLU A 275 -15.62 4.76 -21.59
C GLU A 275 -16.78 3.76 -21.47
N ASN A 276 -16.92 2.86 -22.44
CA ASN A 276 -18.06 1.95 -22.55
C ASN A 276 -17.63 0.47 -22.48
N LEU A 277 -17.69 -0.11 -21.28
CA LEU A 277 -17.45 -1.53 -21.05
C LEU A 277 -18.77 -2.29 -20.87
N ASN A 278 -18.97 -3.40 -21.57
CA ASN A 278 -20.07 -4.32 -21.32
C ASN A 278 -19.84 -5.05 -20.00
N THR A 279 -20.78 -4.90 -19.06
CA THR A 279 -20.68 -5.46 -17.70
C THR A 279 -21.59 -6.67 -17.49
N GLN A 280 -21.97 -7.38 -18.54
CA GLN A 280 -22.69 -8.65 -18.43
C GLN A 280 -21.88 -9.68 -17.64
N THR A 281 -22.49 -10.27 -16.61
CA THR A 281 -21.86 -11.19 -15.65
C THR A 281 -21.09 -12.33 -16.32
N SER A 282 -21.68 -13.00 -17.32
CA SER A 282 -21.06 -14.14 -18.01
C SER A 282 -19.80 -13.74 -18.81
N GLU A 283 -19.78 -12.54 -19.37
CA GLU A 283 -18.62 -11.99 -20.09
C GLU A 283 -17.50 -11.64 -19.11
N LEU A 284 -17.84 -11.07 -17.95
CA LEU A 284 -16.87 -10.76 -16.90
C LEU A 284 -16.22 -12.02 -16.31
N ASP A 285 -17.01 -13.06 -16.01
CA ASP A 285 -16.47 -14.34 -15.50
C ASP A 285 -15.48 -14.98 -16.47
N ALA A 286 -15.84 -14.99 -17.76
CA ALA A 286 -14.97 -15.52 -18.81
C ALA A 286 -13.68 -14.69 -18.92
N ALA A 287 -13.76 -13.36 -18.85
CA ALA A 287 -12.60 -12.48 -18.95
C ALA A 287 -11.60 -12.68 -17.81
N TYR A 288 -12.08 -12.66 -16.55
CA TYR A 288 -11.21 -12.82 -15.38
C TYR A 288 -10.60 -14.23 -15.33
N SER A 289 -11.37 -15.27 -15.66
CA SER A 289 -10.87 -16.64 -15.75
C SER A 289 -9.78 -16.78 -16.81
N LEU A 290 -9.98 -16.18 -17.99
CA LEU A 290 -9.00 -16.21 -19.08
C LEU A 290 -7.72 -15.44 -18.73
N ALA A 291 -7.85 -14.27 -18.09
CA ALA A 291 -6.72 -13.47 -17.63
C ALA A 291 -5.89 -14.23 -16.58
N SER A 292 -6.55 -14.77 -15.55
CA SER A 292 -5.91 -15.61 -14.53
C SER A 292 -5.20 -16.84 -15.12
N ALA A 293 -5.87 -17.58 -16.01
CA ALA A 293 -5.29 -18.77 -16.65
C ALA A 293 -4.05 -18.44 -17.50
N SER A 294 -3.99 -17.22 -18.06
CA SER A 294 -2.86 -16.74 -18.87
C SER A 294 -1.78 -16.04 -18.04
N GLY A 295 -1.96 -15.92 -16.72
CA GLY A 295 -1.07 -15.15 -15.86
C GLY A 295 -1.01 -13.66 -16.25
N VAL A 296 -2.13 -13.10 -16.70
CA VAL A 296 -2.28 -11.68 -17.01
C VAL A 296 -3.02 -11.02 -15.85
N HIS A 297 -2.36 -10.06 -15.21
CA HIS A 297 -2.99 -9.15 -14.28
C HIS A 297 -3.94 -8.23 -15.02
N LEU A 298 -5.14 -8.07 -14.49
CA LEU A 298 -6.20 -7.31 -15.14
C LEU A 298 -6.49 -6.12 -14.24
N VAL A 299 -6.33 -4.93 -14.80
CA VAL A 299 -6.69 -3.67 -14.15
C VAL A 299 -7.87 -3.11 -14.92
N VAL A 300 -9.04 -3.05 -14.30
CA VAL A 300 -10.24 -2.45 -14.91
C VAL A 300 -10.49 -1.10 -14.29
N ILE A 301 -10.66 -0.08 -15.10
CA ILE A 301 -10.95 1.27 -14.63
C ILE A 301 -12.37 1.63 -15.01
N VAL A 302 -13.16 2.05 -14.02
CA VAL A 302 -14.54 2.47 -14.23
C VAL A 302 -14.79 3.86 -13.65
N ARG A 303 -15.71 4.59 -14.27
CA ARG A 303 -16.13 5.94 -13.82
C ARG A 303 -17.26 5.89 -12.80
N GLN A 304 -18.00 4.79 -12.77
CA GLN A 304 -19.11 4.55 -11.86
C GLN A 304 -18.92 3.22 -11.13
N PRO A 305 -19.42 3.09 -9.89
CA PRO A 305 -19.33 1.83 -9.15
C PRO A 305 -20.02 0.69 -9.91
N ASN A 306 -19.43 -0.49 -9.86
CA ASN A 306 -19.98 -1.67 -10.50
C ASN A 306 -19.82 -2.89 -9.60
N ALA A 307 -20.95 -3.42 -9.11
CA ALA A 307 -20.97 -4.54 -8.18
C ALA A 307 -20.37 -5.83 -8.76
N GLU A 308 -20.54 -6.06 -10.06
CA GLU A 308 -20.06 -7.28 -10.70
C GLU A 308 -18.54 -7.28 -10.88
N LEU A 309 -17.94 -6.13 -11.20
CA LEU A 309 -16.48 -5.94 -11.21
C LEU A 309 -15.91 -5.97 -9.78
N TRP A 310 -16.62 -5.39 -8.81
CA TRP A 310 -16.21 -5.39 -7.40
C TRP A 310 -16.00 -6.81 -6.86
N LYS A 311 -16.97 -7.71 -7.11
CA LYS A 311 -16.93 -9.10 -6.63
C LYS A 311 -15.79 -9.93 -7.24
N ARG A 312 -15.26 -9.52 -8.40
CA ARG A 312 -14.26 -10.28 -9.18
C ARG A 312 -12.83 -9.77 -9.02
N SER A 313 -12.67 -8.57 -8.47
CA SER A 313 -11.36 -7.97 -8.25
C SER A 313 -10.90 -8.18 -6.82
N GLY A 314 -9.71 -8.75 -6.61
CA GLY A 314 -9.16 -8.93 -5.26
C GLY A 314 -8.64 -7.61 -4.65
N ILE A 315 -8.33 -6.63 -5.50
CA ILE A 315 -7.85 -5.31 -5.11
C ILE A 315 -8.80 -4.25 -5.67
N ARG A 316 -9.17 -3.26 -4.85
CA ARG A 316 -9.96 -2.10 -5.28
C ARG A 316 -9.29 -0.81 -4.84
N LEU A 317 -9.19 0.15 -5.76
CA LEU A 317 -8.76 1.52 -5.50
C LEU A 317 -9.94 2.46 -5.72
N ILE A 318 -10.30 3.24 -4.71
CA ILE A 318 -11.40 4.22 -4.77
C ILE A 318 -10.80 5.62 -4.63
N PHE A 319 -10.93 6.42 -5.68
CA PHE A 319 -10.33 7.74 -5.75
C PHE A 319 -11.30 8.90 -5.52
N GLY A 320 -12.60 8.66 -5.41
CA GLY A 320 -13.61 9.69 -5.17
C GLY A 320 -14.92 9.34 -5.85
N PHE A 321 -16.04 9.82 -5.30
CA PHE A 321 -17.36 9.61 -5.87
C PHE A 321 -18.32 10.71 -5.43
N ASP A 322 -19.39 10.89 -6.20
CA ASP A 322 -20.52 11.70 -5.78
C ASP A 322 -21.20 11.05 -4.57
N PRO A 323 -21.38 11.76 -3.45
CA PRO A 323 -22.08 11.24 -2.27
C PRO A 323 -23.55 10.87 -2.54
N ASN A 324 -24.14 11.26 -3.67
CA ASN A 324 -25.52 10.96 -4.04
C ASN A 324 -25.68 9.67 -4.88
N ILE A 325 -24.67 8.80 -4.91
CA ILE A 325 -24.78 7.52 -5.60
C ILE A 325 -25.92 6.69 -4.99
N LYS A 326 -26.80 6.19 -5.86
CA LYS A 326 -27.85 5.25 -5.46
C LYS A 326 -27.19 3.92 -5.12
N GLU A 327 -27.44 3.45 -3.90
CA GLU A 327 -26.96 2.15 -3.42
C GLU A 327 -27.34 1.05 -4.41
N SER A 328 -26.35 0.26 -4.81
CA SER A 328 -26.49 -0.85 -5.74
C SER A 328 -26.00 -2.17 -5.14
N TYR A 329 -25.02 -2.12 -4.23
CA TYR A 329 -24.42 -3.27 -3.57
C TYR A 329 -23.76 -2.87 -2.25
N LEU A 330 -24.35 -3.32 -1.15
CA LEU A 330 -24.10 -2.83 0.21
C LEU A 330 -22.63 -2.90 0.66
N ASP A 331 -21.88 -3.94 0.30
CA ASP A 331 -20.47 -4.04 0.69
C ASP A 331 -19.61 -2.98 -0.01
N MET A 332 -19.77 -2.80 -1.32
CA MET A 332 -19.10 -1.75 -2.07
C MET A 332 -19.52 -0.36 -1.59
N ASP A 333 -20.83 -0.15 -1.45
CA ASP A 333 -21.41 1.15 -1.08
C ASP A 333 -20.91 1.59 0.31
N LYS A 334 -20.71 0.66 1.24
CA LYS A 334 -20.08 0.92 2.54
C LYS A 334 -18.70 1.58 2.39
N TYR A 335 -17.83 1.04 1.52
CA TYR A 335 -16.48 1.60 1.33
C TYR A 335 -16.50 2.92 0.56
N ILE A 336 -17.41 3.06 -0.41
CA ILE A 336 -17.61 4.31 -1.14
C ILE A 336 -18.09 5.41 -0.21
N GLY A 337 -19.16 5.17 0.55
CA GLY A 337 -19.71 6.13 1.51
C GLY A 337 -18.71 6.49 2.61
N TYR A 338 -17.99 5.50 3.15
CA TYR A 338 -16.96 5.73 4.17
C TYR A 338 -15.77 6.56 3.65
N SER A 339 -15.33 6.32 2.41
CA SER A 339 -14.14 6.98 1.85
C SER A 339 -14.42 8.33 1.22
N ALA A 340 -15.65 8.59 0.75
CA ALA A 340 -16.04 9.80 0.01
C ALA A 340 -15.50 11.13 0.60
N PRO A 341 -15.58 11.42 1.92
CA PRO A 341 -15.08 12.69 2.46
C PRO A 341 -13.55 12.77 2.51
N TYR A 342 -12.83 11.66 2.37
CA TYR A 342 -11.37 11.57 2.55
C TYR A 342 -10.63 11.37 1.24
N VAL A 343 -11.19 10.66 0.27
CA VAL A 343 -10.54 10.44 -1.04
C VAL A 343 -10.85 11.59 -2.01
N GLY A 344 -10.19 11.61 -3.16
CA GLY A 344 -10.31 12.69 -4.14
C GLY A 344 -9.02 13.47 -4.32
N PHE A 345 -9.03 14.34 -5.33
CA PHE A 345 -7.91 15.24 -5.54
C PHE A 345 -8.01 16.40 -4.57
N LYS A 346 -7.12 16.45 -3.59
CA LYS A 346 -7.12 17.47 -2.53
C LYS A 346 -5.71 17.94 -2.27
N ARG A 347 -5.52 19.27 -2.22
CA ARG A 347 -4.22 19.90 -1.92
C ARG A 347 -3.08 19.35 -2.81
N ASN A 348 -3.34 19.25 -4.11
CA ASN A 348 -2.43 18.69 -5.13
C ASN A 348 -2.05 17.21 -4.96
N LYS A 349 -2.75 16.48 -4.09
CA LYS A 349 -2.56 15.05 -3.89
C LYS A 349 -3.79 14.29 -4.35
N MET A 350 -3.56 13.21 -5.07
CA MET A 350 -4.58 12.23 -5.38
C MET A 350 -4.69 11.28 -4.18
N GLN A 351 -5.76 11.43 -3.39
CA GLN A 351 -6.04 10.61 -2.21
C GLN A 351 -6.97 9.47 -2.60
N TYR A 352 -6.70 8.26 -2.10
CA TYR A 352 -7.45 7.07 -2.45
C TYR A 352 -7.61 6.12 -1.26
N LEU A 353 -8.63 5.28 -1.36
CA LEU A 353 -8.81 4.13 -0.49
C LEU A 353 -8.37 2.88 -1.26
N TYR A 354 -7.37 2.18 -0.75
CA TYR A 354 -7.07 0.81 -1.11
C TYR A 354 -7.96 -0.13 -0.30
N GLN A 355 -8.52 -1.16 -0.94
CA GLN A 355 -9.23 -2.23 -0.27
C GLN A 355 -8.85 -3.57 -0.91
N SER A 356 -8.53 -4.55 -0.07
CA SER A 356 -8.57 -5.98 -0.42
C SER A 356 -9.16 -6.77 0.75
N GLU A 357 -9.51 -8.03 0.52
CA GLU A 357 -10.03 -8.90 1.58
C GLU A 357 -9.00 -9.09 2.70
N ASP A 358 -7.73 -9.34 2.34
CA ASP A 358 -6.63 -9.53 3.29
C ASP A 358 -6.31 -8.29 4.12
N SER A 359 -6.28 -7.11 3.49
CA SER A 359 -5.83 -5.88 4.16
C SER A 359 -6.95 -5.14 4.88
N GLY A 360 -8.18 -5.29 4.40
CA GLY A 360 -9.23 -4.32 4.65
C GLY A 360 -8.91 -2.92 4.07
N PRO A 361 -9.62 -1.88 4.51
CA PRO A 361 -9.46 -0.51 3.99
C PRO A 361 -8.15 0.14 4.46
N ARG A 362 -7.41 0.77 3.54
CA ARG A 362 -6.20 1.57 3.80
C ARG A 362 -6.23 2.85 2.98
N PHE A 363 -6.00 4.00 3.62
CA PHE A 363 -5.91 5.27 2.91
C PHE A 363 -4.50 5.51 2.40
N GLY A 364 -4.41 5.90 1.13
CA GLY A 364 -3.18 6.30 0.46
C GLY A 364 -3.31 7.69 -0.14
N ALA A 365 -2.17 8.31 -0.43
CA ALA A 365 -2.11 9.57 -1.15
C ALA A 365 -0.84 9.60 -2.01
N MET A 366 -0.94 10.19 -3.19
CA MET A 366 0.20 10.42 -4.08
C MET A 366 0.17 11.83 -4.63
N ASP A 367 1.35 12.42 -4.85
CA ASP A 367 1.46 13.65 -5.63
C ASP A 367 1.33 13.28 -7.11
N LEU A 368 0.38 13.91 -7.82
CA LEU A 368 0.36 13.82 -9.28
C LEU A 368 1.44 14.76 -9.82
N ILE A 369 2.29 14.24 -10.72
CA ILE A 369 3.26 15.07 -11.43
C ILE A 369 2.48 16.17 -12.16
N PRO A 370 2.78 17.46 -11.99
CA PRO A 370 2.05 18.52 -12.68
C PRO A 370 2.27 18.44 -14.20
N ASP A 371 1.30 18.91 -14.97
CA ASP A 371 1.47 19.17 -16.40
C ASP A 371 2.29 20.44 -16.57
N ASP A 372 3.61 20.30 -16.77
CA ASP A 372 4.47 21.43 -17.07
C ASP A 372 4.93 21.36 -18.54
N THR A 373 4.64 22.39 -19.31
CA THR A 373 5.15 22.53 -20.68
C THR A 373 6.68 22.70 -20.73
N LYS A 374 7.33 22.83 -19.57
CA LYS A 374 8.79 22.86 -19.38
C LYS A 374 9.37 21.58 -18.76
N THR A 375 8.59 20.50 -18.60
CA THR A 375 9.05 19.32 -17.86
C THR A 375 10.26 18.67 -18.54
N LYS A 376 11.46 18.89 -17.99
CA LYS A 376 12.64 18.04 -18.25
C LYS A 376 12.29 16.59 -17.89
N SER A 377 12.88 15.62 -18.58
CA SER A 377 12.60 14.20 -18.35
C SER A 377 12.72 13.85 -16.86
N LEU A 378 11.89 12.93 -16.39
CA LEU A 378 11.86 12.54 -14.97
C LEU A 378 13.26 12.07 -14.49
N LEU A 379 14.00 11.40 -15.37
CA LEU A 379 15.41 11.01 -15.17
C LEU A 379 16.35 12.20 -14.99
N ASP A 380 16.14 13.31 -15.72
CA ASP A 380 16.96 14.52 -15.59
C ASP A 380 16.66 15.25 -14.27
N ARG A 381 15.38 15.29 -13.86
CA ARG A 381 14.97 15.85 -12.56
C ARG A 381 15.52 15.02 -11.39
N MET A 382 15.51 13.70 -11.50
CA MET A 382 16.11 12.80 -10.50
C MET A 382 17.63 12.92 -10.45
N LYS A 383 18.31 13.06 -11.60
CA LYS A 383 19.76 13.31 -11.66
C LYS A 383 20.16 14.66 -11.08
N GLU A 384 19.36 15.71 -11.29
CA GLU A 384 19.57 17.03 -10.69
C GLU A 384 19.38 16.99 -9.18
N ALA A 385 18.40 16.25 -8.66
CA ALA A 385 18.15 16.12 -7.22
C ALA A 385 19.19 15.28 -6.46
N ILE A 386 19.93 14.40 -7.15
CA ILE A 386 21.03 13.60 -6.56
C ILE A 386 22.38 14.36 -6.60
N ARG A 387 22.48 15.42 -7.43
CA ARG A 387 23.72 16.20 -7.62
C ARG A 387 23.69 17.60 -6.98
N GLY A 388 22.53 18.06 -6.51
CA GLY A 388 22.40 19.17 -5.55
C GLY A 388 22.49 18.65 -4.13
#